data_AF-A0A4Q0XS45-F1
#
_entry.id   AF-A0A4Q0XS45-F1
#
_cell.length_a   1.000
_cell.length_b   1.000
_cell.length_c   1.000
_cell.angle_alpha   90.00
_cell.angle_beta   90.00
_cell.angle_gamma   90.00
#
_symmetry.space_group_name_H-M   'P 1'
#
loop_
_entity.id
_entity.type
_entity.pdbx_description
1 polymer ?
#
loop_
_entity_poly.entity_id
_entity_poly.type
_entity_poly.pdbx_seq_one_letter_code
_entity_poly.pdbx_strand_id
1 'polypeptide(L)'
;MVNINKTLKYDDTLTVDDYNQIIKDIFLKYFDNEDIFLQFKEQLRTELVNYVNHILNKDESEKLFEKIIKFFKDALSKNHDEVIQELASSFLRIVKTDELYMGYYINQPKNISTFTPRDFATYYFKTMDDIIEGCFKPRLELFFKIYKFNLDGSFPDISNKTFGDIVNLINDFDELIKDPIFNIPISQWRNISTHKDFTIAKENIVVNYGKKNNIKTQSLTHEQLKEITFWVNSKYGILRLAEVIIHLNIMEEIIKTEKYKEHQISLRSEQSLLGIIHNLQIVGFQFHSFNEIGNIFELNLYIKSNNDVKESIIHATQIFTQIAIALDNDEFQKDIFGFIQINILNKNEKTLASAKIDIKSCIDYSFSKIEMEDLIKKIEFEIDTGKI
;
A
#
# COMPACT_ATOMS: atom_id res chain seq x y z
N MET A 1 -8.60 9.43 -19.29
CA MET A 1 -8.39 9.98 -17.94
C MET A 1 -8.28 8.83 -16.97
N VAL A 2 -7.38 8.91 -15.99
CA VAL A 2 -7.03 7.77 -15.14
C VAL A 2 -7.09 8.20 -13.68
N ASN A 3 -7.66 7.34 -12.83
CA ASN A 3 -7.49 7.40 -11.38
C ASN A 3 -6.01 7.46 -10.99
N ILE A 4 -5.72 8.12 -9.87
CA ILE A 4 -4.35 8.30 -9.34
C ILE A 4 -3.71 6.95 -9.05
N ASN A 5 -4.52 5.99 -8.60
CA ASN A 5 -4.10 4.63 -8.37
C ASN A 5 -4.64 3.71 -9.46
N LYS A 6 -3.72 3.14 -10.24
CA LYS A 6 -4.02 2.03 -11.15
C LYS A 6 -3.74 0.72 -10.42
N THR A 7 -4.72 -0.18 -10.39
CA THR A 7 -4.45 -1.59 -10.08
C THR A 7 -3.53 -2.13 -11.17
N LEU A 8 -2.46 -2.85 -10.79
CA LEU A 8 -1.67 -3.57 -11.76
C LEU A 8 -2.57 -4.57 -12.48
N LYS A 9 -2.48 -4.63 -13.80
CA LYS A 9 -2.99 -5.78 -14.54
C LYS A 9 -1.86 -6.79 -14.60
N TYR A 10 -2.00 -7.87 -13.84
CA TYR A 10 -1.11 -9.02 -13.95
C TYR A 10 -1.23 -9.58 -15.37
N ASP A 11 -0.08 -9.90 -15.97
CA ASP A 11 0.02 -10.60 -17.24
C ASP A 11 -0.45 -12.05 -17.01
N ASP A 12 -1.50 -12.45 -17.73
CA ASP A 12 -2.13 -13.76 -17.64
C ASP A 12 -1.32 -14.86 -18.35
N THR A 13 -0.24 -14.48 -19.04
CA THR A 13 0.72 -15.42 -19.64
C THR A 13 1.82 -15.87 -18.68
N LEU A 14 2.01 -15.17 -17.56
CA LEU A 14 3.03 -15.51 -16.56
C LEU A 14 2.49 -16.51 -15.52
N THR A 15 3.32 -17.50 -15.19
CA THR A 15 3.04 -18.45 -14.09
C THR A 15 3.42 -17.87 -12.74
N VAL A 16 3.00 -18.53 -11.66
CA VAL A 16 3.39 -18.18 -10.29
C VAL A 16 4.91 -18.23 -10.11
N ASP A 17 5.58 -19.20 -10.74
CA ASP A 17 7.03 -19.34 -10.68
C ASP A 17 7.72 -18.22 -11.45
N ASP A 18 7.16 -17.75 -12.57
CA ASP A 18 7.67 -16.59 -13.28
C ASP A 18 7.58 -15.33 -12.41
N TYR A 19 6.45 -15.11 -11.73
CA TYR A 19 6.32 -13.99 -10.78
C TYR A 19 7.27 -14.12 -9.60
N ASN A 20 7.44 -15.32 -9.04
CA ASN A 20 8.41 -15.55 -7.96
C ASN A 20 9.83 -15.24 -8.43
N GLN A 21 10.19 -15.59 -9.66
CA GLN A 21 11.49 -15.28 -10.24
C GLN A 21 11.67 -13.76 -10.45
N ILE A 22 10.66 -13.07 -10.98
CA ILE A 22 10.68 -11.61 -11.15
C ILE A 22 10.86 -10.90 -9.79
N ILE A 23 10.14 -11.35 -8.75
CA ILE A 23 10.28 -10.82 -7.39
C ILE A 23 11.69 -11.04 -6.87
N LYS A 24 12.27 -12.22 -7.11
CA LYS A 24 13.66 -12.52 -6.75
C LYS A 24 14.64 -11.59 -7.47
N ASP A 25 14.51 -11.45 -8.78
CA ASP A 25 15.41 -10.62 -9.61
C ASP A 25 15.37 -9.14 -9.22
N ILE A 26 14.19 -8.64 -8.84
CA ILE A 26 14.01 -7.23 -8.45
C ILE A 26 14.44 -6.99 -7.00
N PHE A 27 13.98 -7.81 -6.05
CA PHE A 27 14.05 -7.47 -4.64
C PHE A 27 15.19 -8.14 -3.88
N LEU A 28 15.66 -9.33 -4.29
CA LEU A 28 16.67 -10.07 -3.52
C LEU A 28 17.92 -9.25 -3.23
N LYS A 29 18.35 -8.39 -4.17
CA LYS A 29 19.51 -7.51 -4.01
C LYS A 29 19.42 -6.53 -2.84
N TYR A 30 18.21 -6.28 -2.31
CA TYR A 30 17.99 -5.38 -1.18
C TYR A 30 17.87 -6.11 0.16
N PHE A 31 17.81 -7.44 0.17
CA PHE A 31 17.78 -8.24 1.38
C PHE A 31 19.19 -8.63 1.84
N ASP A 32 19.38 -8.71 3.16
CA ASP A 32 20.68 -9.03 3.74
C ASP A 32 21.02 -10.53 3.60
N ASN A 33 20.00 -11.40 3.51
CA ASN A 33 20.16 -12.80 3.13
C ASN A 33 18.89 -13.37 2.45
N GLU A 34 19.05 -14.51 1.80
CA GLU A 34 17.96 -15.18 1.05
C GLU A 34 16.86 -15.75 1.95
N ASP A 35 17.17 -16.15 3.20
CA ASP A 35 16.18 -16.72 4.11
C ASP A 35 15.12 -15.68 4.51
N ILE A 36 15.54 -14.44 4.82
CA ILE A 36 14.63 -13.33 5.11
C ILE A 36 13.78 -13.01 3.87
N PHE A 37 14.39 -12.98 2.68
CA PHE A 37 13.64 -12.79 1.44
C PHE A 37 12.56 -13.87 1.26
N LEU A 38 12.91 -15.14 1.46
CA LEU A 38 11.97 -16.26 1.30
C LEU A 38 10.82 -16.20 2.31
N GLN A 39 11.08 -15.73 3.53
CA GLN A 39 10.06 -15.51 4.57
C GLN A 39 9.00 -14.48 4.12
N PHE A 40 9.41 -13.42 3.42
CA PHE A 40 8.54 -12.30 3.06
C PHE A 40 8.14 -12.25 1.57
N LYS A 41 8.53 -13.25 0.76
CA LYS A 41 8.29 -13.28 -0.69
C LYS A 41 6.83 -13.04 -1.10
N GLU A 42 5.89 -13.55 -0.31
CA GLU A 42 4.46 -13.42 -0.59
C GLU A 42 3.97 -11.98 -0.37
N GLN A 43 4.54 -11.27 0.61
CA GLN A 43 4.24 -9.85 0.84
C GLN A 43 4.83 -8.99 -0.29
N LEU A 44 6.00 -9.36 -0.80
CA LEU A 44 6.67 -8.68 -1.91
C LEU A 44 5.89 -8.73 -3.24
N ARG A 45 4.88 -9.60 -3.37
CA ARG A 45 3.96 -9.61 -4.52
C ARG A 45 3.15 -8.31 -4.62
N THR A 46 2.66 -7.82 -3.48
CA THR A 46 2.00 -6.51 -3.43
C THR A 46 2.98 -5.38 -3.70
N GLU A 47 4.22 -5.54 -3.24
CA GLU A 47 5.26 -4.55 -3.47
C GLU A 47 5.78 -4.51 -4.91
N LEU A 48 5.67 -5.61 -5.66
CA LEU A 48 5.94 -5.65 -7.08
C LEU A 48 5.03 -4.68 -7.84
N VAL A 49 3.75 -4.59 -7.47
CA VAL A 49 2.81 -3.62 -8.06
C VAL A 49 3.31 -2.19 -7.86
N ASN A 50 3.75 -1.86 -6.65
CA ASN A 50 4.27 -0.54 -6.33
C ASN A 50 5.57 -0.25 -7.09
N TYR A 51 6.47 -1.23 -7.16
CA TYR A 51 7.71 -1.11 -7.92
C TYR A 51 7.44 -0.85 -9.40
N VAL A 52 6.55 -1.61 -10.03
CA VAL A 52 6.18 -1.42 -11.45
C VAL A 52 5.53 -0.07 -11.69
N ASN A 53 4.61 0.35 -10.83
CA ASN A 53 3.87 1.61 -11.00
C ASN A 53 4.77 2.84 -10.82
N HIS A 54 5.73 2.79 -9.88
CA HIS A 54 6.46 3.97 -9.43
C HIS A 54 7.92 4.01 -9.84
N ILE A 55 8.58 2.86 -10.04
CA ILE A 55 10.04 2.77 -10.22
C ILE A 55 10.43 2.20 -11.59
N LEU A 56 9.84 1.08 -12.00
CA LEU A 56 10.26 0.37 -13.21
C LEU A 56 10.21 1.29 -14.45
N ASN A 57 11.26 1.22 -15.28
CA ASN A 57 11.44 2.03 -16.50
C ASN A 57 11.45 3.55 -16.26
N LYS A 58 11.86 4.00 -15.07
CA LYS A 58 12.03 5.42 -14.73
C LYS A 58 13.35 5.65 -14.01
N ASP A 59 14.41 5.94 -14.77
CA ASP A 59 15.79 6.09 -14.26
C ASP A 59 15.91 6.97 -13.01
N GLU A 60 15.21 8.12 -12.96
CA GLU A 60 15.24 9.01 -11.80
C GLU A 60 14.56 8.40 -10.56
N SER A 61 13.52 7.60 -10.76
CA SER A 61 12.80 6.94 -9.66
C SER A 61 13.58 5.76 -9.11
N GLU A 62 14.25 4.99 -9.96
CA GLU A 62 15.15 3.92 -9.55
C GLU A 62 16.36 4.47 -8.78
N LYS A 63 17.02 5.52 -9.28
CA LYS A 63 18.12 6.18 -8.57
C LYS A 63 17.69 6.73 -7.21
N LEU A 64 16.52 7.37 -7.12
CA LEU A 64 15.99 7.87 -5.86
C LEU A 64 15.72 6.71 -4.87
N PHE A 65 15.09 5.64 -5.35
CA PHE A 65 14.79 4.46 -4.54
C PHE A 65 16.07 3.81 -3.99
N GLU A 66 17.07 3.56 -4.83
CA GLU A 66 18.35 2.98 -4.41
C GLU A 66 19.08 3.90 -3.44
N LYS A 67 19.02 5.21 -3.65
CA LYS A 67 19.62 6.20 -2.75
C LYS A 67 18.96 6.21 -1.37
N ILE A 68 17.63 6.12 -1.30
CA ILE A 68 16.91 6.03 -0.02
C ILE A 68 17.30 4.75 0.72
N ILE A 69 17.24 3.58 0.06
CA ILE A 69 17.63 2.30 0.67
C ILE A 69 19.06 2.37 1.21
N LYS A 70 19.98 2.93 0.42
CA LYS A 70 21.38 3.10 0.85
C LYS A 70 21.50 3.90 2.14
N PHE A 71 20.76 5.01 2.28
CA PHE A 71 20.81 5.82 3.50
C PHE A 71 20.37 5.04 4.75
N PHE A 72 19.33 4.21 4.63
CA PHE A 72 18.91 3.34 5.73
C PHE A 72 19.96 2.26 6.05
N LYS A 73 20.51 1.59 5.03
CA LYS A 73 21.55 0.57 5.23
C LYS A 73 22.85 1.15 5.82
N ASP A 74 23.25 2.34 5.38
CA ASP A 74 24.41 3.05 5.92
C ASP A 74 24.18 3.44 7.38
N ALA A 75 22.96 3.87 7.75
CA ALA A 75 22.61 4.16 9.14
C ALA A 75 22.64 2.90 10.02
N LEU A 76 22.02 1.81 9.58
CA LEU A 76 22.05 0.50 10.27
C LEU A 76 23.48 0.01 10.48
N SER A 77 24.35 0.19 9.48
CA SER A 77 25.77 -0.19 9.56
C SER A 77 26.57 0.68 10.55
N LYS A 78 26.13 1.91 10.82
CA LYS A 78 26.78 2.84 11.78
C LYS A 78 26.42 2.53 13.22
N ASN A 79 25.14 2.33 13.51
CA ASN A 79 24.66 1.93 14.83
C ASN A 79 23.36 1.14 14.71
N HIS A 80 23.49 -0.18 14.66
CA HIS A 80 22.38 -1.09 14.41
C HIS A 80 21.28 -0.96 15.46
N ASP A 81 21.65 -1.03 16.74
CA ASP A 81 20.69 -1.05 17.86
C ASP A 81 19.91 0.26 17.96
N GLU A 82 20.59 1.40 17.85
CA GLU A 82 19.94 2.71 17.96
C GLU A 82 18.97 2.95 16.81
N VAL A 83 19.33 2.54 15.59
CA VAL A 83 18.46 2.64 14.41
C VAL A 83 17.26 1.71 14.52
N ILE A 84 17.43 0.49 15.01
CA ILE A 84 16.30 -0.42 15.30
C ILE A 84 15.35 0.20 16.32
N GLN A 85 15.87 0.82 17.39
CA GLN A 85 15.04 1.46 18.39
C GLN A 85 14.24 2.65 17.84
N GLU A 86 14.80 3.39 16.88
CA GLU A 86 14.09 4.48 16.21
C GLU A 86 13.01 3.94 15.25
N LEU A 87 13.35 2.94 14.43
CA LEU A 87 12.42 2.28 13.50
C LEU A 87 11.26 1.63 14.25
N ALA A 88 11.53 0.90 15.34
CA ALA A 88 10.51 0.31 16.18
C ALA A 88 9.58 1.36 16.81
N SER A 89 10.13 2.50 17.26
CA SER A 89 9.32 3.59 17.82
C SER A 89 8.41 4.28 16.81
N SER A 90 8.81 4.27 15.53
CA SER A 90 8.03 4.87 14.44
C SER A 90 7.08 3.86 13.79
N PHE A 91 7.27 2.56 14.00
CA PHE A 91 6.64 1.48 13.24
C PHE A 91 5.12 1.63 13.11
N LEU A 92 4.41 1.79 14.22
CA LEU A 92 2.93 1.85 14.19
C LEU A 92 2.42 3.07 13.46
N ARG A 93 3.10 4.21 13.64
CA ARG A 93 2.76 5.44 12.93
C ARG A 93 2.97 5.26 11.43
N ILE A 94 4.02 4.55 11.02
CA ILE A 94 4.28 4.21 9.62
C ILE A 94 3.25 3.21 9.08
N VAL A 95 2.94 2.13 9.81
CA VAL A 95 1.91 1.16 9.41
C VAL A 95 0.55 1.83 9.21
N LYS A 96 0.18 2.77 10.09
CA LYS A 96 -1.06 3.55 9.96
C LYS A 96 -1.12 4.40 8.68
N THR A 97 0.03 4.77 8.11
CA THR A 97 0.02 5.46 6.80
C THR A 97 -0.44 4.55 5.67
N ASP A 98 -0.16 3.24 5.75
CA ASP A 98 -0.64 2.28 4.76
C ASP A 98 -2.16 2.08 4.87
N GLU A 99 -2.70 2.06 6.09
CA GLU A 99 -4.15 2.02 6.32
C GLU A 99 -4.87 3.24 5.72
N LEU A 100 -4.32 4.44 5.95
CA LEU A 100 -4.86 5.68 5.38
C LEU A 100 -4.77 5.67 3.86
N TYR A 101 -3.62 5.24 3.32
CA TYR A 101 -3.42 5.13 1.88
C TYR A 101 -4.40 4.15 1.23
N MET A 102 -4.64 3.01 1.89
CA MET A 102 -5.66 2.04 1.48
C MET A 102 -7.07 2.63 1.52
N GLY A 103 -7.40 3.38 2.57
CA GLY A 103 -8.65 4.14 2.63
C GLY A 103 -8.83 5.08 1.43
N TYR A 104 -7.77 5.79 1.03
CA TYR A 104 -7.82 6.67 -0.15
C TYR A 104 -7.95 5.87 -1.46
N TYR A 105 -7.23 4.75 -1.57
CA TYR A 105 -7.31 3.86 -2.73
C TYR A 105 -8.73 3.32 -2.95
N ILE A 106 -9.40 2.88 -1.88
CA ILE A 106 -10.73 2.29 -1.93
C ILE A 106 -11.81 3.34 -2.21
N ASN A 107 -11.68 4.52 -1.59
CA ASN A 107 -12.68 5.59 -1.67
C ASN A 107 -12.50 6.51 -2.88
N GLN A 108 -11.56 6.23 -3.78
CA GLN A 108 -11.38 7.03 -4.98
C GLN A 108 -12.63 6.94 -5.90
N PRO A 109 -13.01 8.04 -6.58
CA PRO A 109 -14.17 8.03 -7.47
C PRO A 109 -14.04 6.96 -8.56
N LYS A 110 -15.05 6.09 -8.69
CA LYS A 110 -15.06 5.03 -9.71
C LYS A 110 -15.21 5.58 -11.13
N ASN A 111 -15.86 6.74 -11.28
CA ASN A 111 -16.05 7.39 -12.57
C ASN A 111 -15.68 8.87 -12.49
N ILE A 112 -14.43 9.18 -12.78
CA ILE A 112 -13.93 10.56 -12.91
C ILE A 112 -14.30 11.20 -14.26
N SER A 113 -14.78 10.44 -15.25
CA SER A 113 -15.02 10.97 -16.61
C SER A 113 -16.16 12.00 -16.66
N THR A 114 -16.99 12.07 -15.63
CA THR A 114 -18.09 13.02 -15.49
C THR A 114 -17.69 14.31 -14.76
N PHE A 115 -16.46 14.41 -14.28
CA PHE A 115 -16.03 15.57 -13.49
C PHE A 115 -15.87 16.80 -14.38
N THR A 116 -16.34 17.95 -13.89
CA THR A 116 -15.98 19.23 -14.51
C THR A 116 -14.52 19.58 -14.19
N PRO A 117 -13.86 20.49 -14.93
CA PRO A 117 -12.51 20.94 -14.58
C PRO A 117 -12.38 21.43 -13.13
N ARG A 118 -13.45 22.04 -12.58
CA ARG A 118 -13.50 22.46 -11.18
C ARG A 118 -13.50 21.28 -10.22
N ASP A 119 -14.31 20.26 -10.50
CA ASP A 119 -14.40 19.06 -9.66
C ASP A 119 -13.09 18.29 -9.70
N PHE A 120 -12.44 18.20 -10.87
CA PHE A 120 -11.12 17.62 -11.03
C PHE A 120 -10.05 18.31 -10.19
N ALA A 121 -9.94 19.63 -10.29
CA ALA A 121 -8.96 20.37 -9.52
C ALA A 121 -9.20 20.23 -8.01
N THR A 122 -10.47 20.30 -7.58
CA THR A 122 -10.85 20.10 -6.16
C THR A 122 -10.48 18.71 -5.68
N TYR A 123 -10.75 17.68 -6.48
CA TYR A 123 -10.39 16.30 -6.18
C TYR A 123 -8.87 16.11 -6.06
N TYR A 124 -8.09 16.69 -6.97
CA TYR A 124 -6.64 16.59 -6.94
C TYR A 124 -6.03 17.31 -5.74
N PHE A 125 -6.47 18.52 -5.41
CA PHE A 125 -6.01 19.20 -4.19
C PHE A 125 -6.38 18.40 -2.94
N LYS A 126 -7.61 17.89 -2.85
CA LYS A 126 -8.01 17.03 -1.73
C LYS A 126 -7.11 15.79 -1.63
N THR A 127 -6.85 15.12 -2.75
CA THR A 127 -6.02 13.91 -2.76
C THR A 127 -4.57 14.23 -2.38
N MET A 128 -4.02 15.36 -2.82
CA MET A 128 -2.69 15.80 -2.37
C MET A 128 -2.65 16.10 -0.88
N ASP A 129 -3.66 16.77 -0.31
CA ASP A 129 -3.77 17.01 1.12
C ASP A 129 -3.76 15.69 1.90
N ASP A 130 -4.65 14.79 1.50
CA ASP A 130 -4.82 13.45 2.05
C ASP A 130 -3.52 12.63 2.00
N ILE A 131 -2.87 12.53 0.83
CA ILE A 131 -1.61 11.78 0.67
C ILE A 131 -0.47 12.45 1.44
N ILE A 132 -0.29 13.76 1.31
CA ILE A 132 0.88 14.42 1.90
C ILE A 132 0.76 14.46 3.42
N GLU A 133 -0.39 14.84 3.97
CA GLU A 133 -0.58 14.97 5.41
C GLU A 133 -0.72 13.59 6.08
N GLY A 134 -1.58 12.73 5.53
CA GLY A 134 -1.92 11.45 6.14
C GLY A 134 -0.84 10.39 5.96
N CYS A 135 -0.14 10.40 4.82
CA CYS A 135 0.73 9.29 4.43
C CYS A 135 2.21 9.68 4.29
N PHE A 136 2.50 10.71 3.49
CA PHE A 136 3.87 11.06 3.13
C PHE A 136 4.62 11.72 4.29
N LYS A 137 4.01 12.68 4.99
CA LYS A 137 4.65 13.42 6.08
C LYS A 137 5.22 12.51 7.19
N PRO A 138 4.47 11.55 7.77
CA PRO A 138 5.04 10.64 8.79
C PRO A 138 6.25 9.84 8.30
N ARG A 139 6.21 9.35 7.05
CA ARG A 139 7.32 8.62 6.43
C ARG A 139 8.52 9.54 6.18
N LEU A 140 8.28 10.73 5.65
CA LEU A 140 9.34 11.71 5.42
C LEU A 140 10.00 12.18 6.72
N GLU A 141 9.25 12.27 7.81
CA GLU A 141 9.79 12.54 9.16
C GLU A 141 10.73 11.42 9.63
N LEU A 142 10.36 10.14 9.43
CA LEU A 142 11.25 9.01 9.72
C LEU A 142 12.50 9.05 8.84
N PHE A 143 12.32 9.22 7.52
CA PHE A 143 13.43 9.37 6.59
C PHE A 143 14.37 10.50 6.99
N PHE A 144 13.85 11.66 7.39
CA PHE A 144 14.66 12.78 7.85
C PHE A 144 15.49 12.42 9.09
N LYS A 145 14.91 11.71 10.06
CA LYS A 145 15.64 11.26 11.25
C LYS A 145 16.81 10.36 10.88
N ILE A 146 16.59 9.40 9.98
CA ILE A 146 17.62 8.48 9.48
C ILE A 146 18.67 9.21 8.65
N TYR A 147 18.25 10.13 7.78
CA TYR A 147 19.12 11.00 6.99
C TYR A 147 20.05 11.82 7.90
N LYS A 148 19.50 12.43 8.95
CA LYS A 148 20.29 13.20 9.93
C LYS A 148 21.20 12.32 10.78
N PHE A 149 20.71 11.17 11.23
CA PHE A 149 21.55 10.20 11.92
C PHE A 149 22.75 9.77 11.04
N ASN A 150 22.52 9.51 9.76
CA ASN A 150 23.59 9.14 8.84
C ASN A 150 24.62 10.26 8.67
N LEU A 151 24.23 11.53 8.72
CA LEU A 151 25.17 12.66 8.60
C LEU A 151 25.90 12.97 9.92
N ASP A 152 25.16 13.05 11.00
CA ASP A 152 25.60 13.68 12.26
C ASP A 152 25.85 12.65 13.37
N GLY A 153 25.48 11.37 13.17
CA GLY A 153 25.62 10.28 14.14
C GLY A 153 24.62 10.31 15.30
N SER A 154 23.61 11.17 15.23
CA SER A 154 22.59 11.34 16.27
C SER A 154 21.21 11.62 15.68
N PHE A 155 20.16 11.09 16.30
CA PHE A 155 18.79 11.36 15.89
C PHE A 155 18.34 12.78 16.28
N PRO A 156 17.75 13.55 15.34
CA PRO A 156 17.27 14.89 15.64
C PRO A 156 15.96 14.85 16.44
N ASP A 157 15.81 15.75 17.40
CA ASP A 157 14.49 16.08 17.95
C ASP A 157 13.70 16.94 16.95
N ILE A 158 12.53 16.45 16.56
CA ILE A 158 11.62 17.09 15.61
C ILE A 158 10.32 17.61 16.26
N SER A 159 10.16 17.48 17.58
CA SER A 159 8.94 17.85 18.31
C SER A 159 8.49 19.30 18.07
N ASN A 160 9.45 20.22 17.89
CA ASN A 160 9.21 21.65 17.68
C ASN A 160 9.39 22.09 16.21
N LYS A 161 9.52 21.16 15.26
CA LYS A 161 9.72 21.48 13.84
C LYS A 161 8.40 21.37 13.07
N THR A 162 8.14 22.35 12.19
CA THR A 162 7.06 22.22 11.23
C THR A 162 7.46 21.29 10.09
N PHE A 163 6.47 20.76 9.35
CA PHE A 163 6.75 19.95 8.15
C PHE A 163 7.60 20.71 7.12
N GLY A 164 7.39 22.03 6.98
CA GLY A 164 8.23 22.88 6.14
C GLY A 164 9.67 22.96 6.62
N ASP A 165 9.92 23.01 7.94
CA ASP A 165 11.28 23.03 8.50
C ASP A 165 11.99 21.71 8.21
N ILE A 166 11.30 20.58 8.33
CA ILE A 166 11.85 19.25 8.03
C ILE A 166 12.23 19.14 6.56
N VAL A 167 11.30 19.48 5.66
CA VAL A 167 11.54 19.45 4.21
C VAL A 167 12.75 20.31 3.81
N ASN A 168 12.89 21.51 4.38
CA ASN A 168 14.01 22.40 4.06
C ASN A 168 15.38 21.91 4.56
N LEU A 169 15.42 20.92 5.46
CA LEU A 169 16.66 20.38 6.02
C LEU A 169 17.12 19.08 5.34
N ILE A 170 16.31 18.52 4.43
CA ILE A 170 16.69 17.38 3.60
C ILE A 170 17.38 17.92 2.35
N ASN A 171 18.71 17.93 2.36
CA ASN A 171 19.51 18.32 1.20
C ASN A 171 19.74 17.11 0.28
N ASP A 172 20.03 17.37 -0.99
CA ASP A 172 20.32 16.35 -2.01
C ASP A 172 19.17 15.38 -2.32
N PHE A 173 17.94 15.64 -1.89
CA PHE A 173 16.75 14.87 -2.27
C PHE A 173 15.67 15.77 -2.87
N ASP A 174 16.07 16.73 -3.69
CA ASP A 174 15.15 17.65 -4.38
C ASP A 174 14.12 16.86 -5.19
N GLU A 175 14.53 15.77 -5.82
CA GLU A 175 13.68 14.85 -6.58
C GLU A 175 12.61 14.14 -5.73
N LEU A 176 12.77 14.08 -4.40
CA LEU A 176 11.80 13.52 -3.46
C LEU A 176 10.84 14.60 -2.94
N ILE A 177 11.33 15.83 -2.75
CA ILE A 177 10.64 16.86 -1.96
C ILE A 177 10.19 18.08 -2.77
N LYS A 178 10.60 18.25 -4.04
CA LYS A 178 10.20 19.38 -4.89
C LYS A 178 9.58 18.88 -6.19
N ASP A 179 8.48 19.51 -6.60
CA ASP A 179 7.81 19.11 -7.84
C ASP A 179 8.65 19.46 -9.08
N PRO A 180 8.59 18.65 -10.15
CA PRO A 180 9.46 18.81 -11.31
C PRO A 180 9.06 19.99 -12.22
N ILE A 181 7.90 20.60 -12.03
CA ILE A 181 7.36 21.63 -12.93
C ILE A 181 7.72 23.03 -12.43
N PHE A 182 7.47 23.29 -11.15
CA PHE A 182 7.61 24.61 -10.53
C PHE A 182 8.66 24.65 -9.42
N ASN A 183 9.27 23.51 -9.09
CA ASN A 183 10.25 23.38 -8.01
C ASN A 183 9.68 23.86 -6.65
N ILE A 184 8.37 23.70 -6.45
CA ILE A 184 7.67 24.02 -5.20
C ILE A 184 7.83 22.84 -4.23
N PRO A 185 8.28 23.08 -3.00
CA PRO A 185 8.41 22.01 -2.01
C PRO A 185 7.08 21.34 -1.68
N ILE A 186 7.10 20.05 -1.37
CA ILE A 186 5.92 19.27 -1.03
C ILE A 186 5.18 19.80 0.20
N SER A 187 5.90 20.43 1.13
CA SER A 187 5.29 21.12 2.28
C SER A 187 4.44 22.32 1.87
N GLN A 188 4.77 22.99 0.77
CA GLN A 188 3.95 24.05 0.21
C GLN A 188 2.74 23.49 -0.54
N TRP A 189 2.89 22.40 -1.30
CA TRP A 189 1.75 21.71 -1.94
C TRP A 189 0.72 21.22 -0.92
N ARG A 190 1.18 20.71 0.22
CA ARG A 190 0.35 20.42 1.39
C ARG A 190 -0.40 21.67 1.83
N ASN A 191 0.32 22.76 2.12
CA ASN A 191 -0.31 23.99 2.63
C ASN A 191 -1.35 24.58 1.64
N ILE A 192 -1.03 24.63 0.35
CA ILE A 192 -1.95 25.07 -0.71
C ILE A 192 -3.25 24.25 -0.64
N SER A 193 -3.12 22.92 -0.52
CA SER A 193 -4.24 21.99 -0.52
C SER A 193 -5.08 22.10 0.76
N THR A 194 -4.44 22.04 1.93
CA THR A 194 -5.10 22.09 3.25
C THR A 194 -5.81 23.43 3.48
N HIS A 195 -5.18 24.55 3.13
CA HIS A 195 -5.71 25.90 3.38
C HIS A 195 -6.56 26.43 2.23
N LYS A 196 -6.69 25.68 1.14
CA LYS A 196 -7.42 26.07 -0.06
C LYS A 196 -6.90 27.38 -0.64
N ASP A 197 -5.58 27.58 -0.63
CA ASP A 197 -4.91 28.76 -1.17
C ASP A 197 -4.82 28.70 -2.71
N PHE A 198 -5.96 28.45 -3.36
CA PHE A 198 -6.08 28.31 -4.80
C PHE A 198 -7.40 28.88 -5.34
N THR A 199 -7.36 29.36 -6.58
CA THR A 199 -8.53 29.76 -7.37
C THR A 199 -8.59 28.90 -8.63
N ILE A 200 -9.77 28.34 -8.92
CA ILE A 200 -9.98 27.50 -10.11
C ILE A 200 -10.83 28.27 -11.12
N ALA A 201 -10.25 28.55 -12.27
CA ALA A 201 -10.94 29.04 -13.46
C ALA A 201 -11.01 27.96 -14.54
N LYS A 202 -11.66 28.29 -15.66
CA LYS A 202 -11.88 27.33 -16.75
C LYS A 202 -10.56 26.87 -17.38
N GLU A 203 -9.69 27.82 -17.71
CA GLU A 203 -8.45 27.55 -18.47
C GLU A 203 -7.22 27.40 -17.55
N ASN A 204 -7.29 27.91 -16.32
CA ASN A 204 -6.15 27.90 -15.41
C ASN A 204 -6.56 27.78 -13.94
N ILE A 205 -5.56 27.40 -13.16
CA ILE A 205 -5.59 27.36 -11.71
C ILE A 205 -4.52 28.34 -11.24
N VAL A 206 -4.81 29.08 -10.17
CA VAL A 206 -3.85 30.01 -9.55
C VAL A 206 -3.67 29.56 -8.11
N VAL A 207 -2.44 29.31 -7.69
CA VAL A 207 -2.09 28.91 -6.32
C VAL A 207 -1.23 29.99 -5.67
N ASN A 208 -1.42 30.18 -4.37
CA ASN A 208 -0.61 31.08 -3.56
C ASN A 208 0.13 30.27 -2.50
N TYR A 209 1.42 30.54 -2.32
CA TYR A 209 2.25 29.82 -1.35
C TYR A 209 3.37 30.70 -0.80
N GLY A 210 4.04 30.25 0.27
CA GLY A 210 5.03 31.03 1.00
C GLY A 210 4.50 31.65 2.29
N LYS A 211 5.33 32.47 2.94
CA LYS A 211 4.99 33.10 4.23
C LYS A 211 4.26 34.42 4.00
N LYS A 212 3.50 34.89 5.00
CA LYS A 212 2.67 36.12 4.95
C LYS A 212 3.35 37.35 4.32
N ASN A 213 4.67 37.50 4.49
CA ASN A 213 5.44 38.63 3.97
C ASN A 213 6.17 38.35 2.64
N ASN A 214 6.03 37.15 2.07
CA ASN A 214 6.66 36.71 0.82
C ASN A 214 5.76 35.65 0.14
N ILE A 215 4.51 36.01 -0.12
CA ILE A 215 3.56 35.17 -0.84
C ILE A 215 3.95 35.19 -2.32
N LYS A 216 4.12 34.01 -2.89
CA LYS A 216 4.32 33.78 -4.31
C LYS A 216 3.02 33.28 -4.93
N THR A 217 2.74 33.73 -6.15
CA THR A 217 1.60 33.28 -6.94
C THR A 217 2.12 32.51 -8.14
N GLN A 218 1.55 31.32 -8.37
CA GLN A 218 1.87 30.50 -9.54
C GLN A 218 0.58 30.16 -10.28
N SER A 219 0.58 30.31 -11.61
CA SER A 219 -0.51 29.81 -12.45
C SER A 219 -0.10 28.49 -13.09
N LEU A 220 -1.04 27.56 -13.15
CA LEU A 220 -0.86 26.23 -13.73
C LEU A 220 -2.11 25.78 -14.50
N THR A 221 -1.92 24.88 -15.45
CA THR A 221 -3.02 24.21 -16.17
C THR A 221 -3.59 23.06 -15.35
N HIS A 222 -4.77 22.58 -15.73
CA HIS A 222 -5.38 21.38 -15.13
C HIS A 222 -4.49 20.12 -15.33
N GLU A 223 -3.78 20.02 -16.45
CA GLU A 223 -2.87 18.90 -16.70
C GLU A 223 -1.62 18.99 -15.82
N GLN A 224 -1.05 20.18 -15.60
CA GLN A 224 0.06 20.35 -14.67
C GLN A 224 -0.32 19.98 -13.24
N LEU A 225 -1.53 20.34 -12.77
CA LEU A 225 -2.01 19.93 -11.45
C LEU A 225 -2.10 18.40 -11.33
N LYS A 226 -2.58 17.75 -12.39
CA LYS A 226 -2.62 16.29 -12.47
C LYS A 226 -1.21 15.70 -12.41
N GLU A 227 -0.27 16.19 -13.21
CA GLU A 227 1.12 15.73 -13.19
C GLU A 227 1.76 15.87 -11.80
N ILE A 228 1.54 16.99 -11.12
CA ILE A 228 2.02 17.22 -9.75
C ILE A 228 1.37 16.24 -8.77
N THR A 229 0.07 15.99 -8.89
CA THR A 229 -0.63 15.02 -8.02
C THR A 229 -0.09 13.59 -8.23
N PHE A 230 0.15 13.19 -9.47
CA PHE A 230 0.77 11.90 -9.79
C PHE A 230 2.22 11.82 -9.32
N TRP A 231 2.97 12.93 -9.39
CA TRP A 231 4.31 13.03 -8.81
C TRP A 231 4.27 12.83 -7.30
N VAL A 232 3.40 13.53 -6.56
CA VAL A 232 3.20 13.35 -5.10
C VAL A 232 2.97 11.88 -4.77
N ASN A 233 2.01 11.24 -5.47
CA ASN A 233 1.70 9.83 -5.26
C ASN A 233 2.90 8.92 -5.55
N SER A 234 3.64 9.21 -6.62
CA SER A 234 4.82 8.42 -7.00
C SER A 234 5.97 8.55 -6.01
N LYS A 235 6.23 9.75 -5.49
CA LYS A 235 7.29 9.98 -4.50
C LYS A 235 6.96 9.37 -3.15
N TYR A 236 5.69 9.42 -2.73
CA TYR A 236 5.20 8.64 -1.61
C TYR A 236 5.45 7.14 -1.82
N GLY A 237 5.02 6.58 -2.96
CA GLY A 237 5.19 5.15 -3.27
C GLY A 237 6.64 4.68 -3.25
N ILE A 238 7.57 5.49 -3.76
CA ILE A 238 9.01 5.20 -3.73
C ILE A 238 9.55 5.17 -2.29
N LEU A 239 9.28 6.21 -1.50
CA LEU A 239 9.74 6.27 -0.11
C LEU A 239 9.14 5.12 0.72
N ARG A 240 7.83 4.90 0.58
CA ARG A 240 7.08 3.84 1.26
C ARG A 240 7.67 2.47 0.96
N LEU A 241 7.93 2.15 -0.31
CA LEU A 241 8.50 0.86 -0.69
C LEU A 241 9.92 0.66 -0.13
N ALA A 242 10.76 1.71 -0.16
CA ALA A 242 12.09 1.63 0.43
C ALA A 242 12.02 1.33 1.93
N GLU A 243 11.16 2.03 2.66
CA GLU A 243 10.93 1.79 4.08
C GLU A 243 10.40 0.38 4.34
N VAL A 244 9.44 -0.12 3.56
CA VAL A 244 8.92 -1.49 3.70
C VAL A 244 10.04 -2.50 3.59
N ILE A 245 10.90 -2.41 2.56
CA ILE A 245 12.01 -3.35 2.38
C ILE A 245 12.97 -3.31 3.57
N ILE A 246 13.28 -2.12 4.09
CA ILE A 246 14.12 -1.99 5.29
C ILE A 246 13.45 -2.66 6.49
N HIS A 247 12.17 -2.41 6.74
CA HIS A 247 11.44 -3.03 7.85
C HIS A 247 11.38 -4.56 7.72
N LEU A 248 11.19 -5.11 6.51
CA LEU A 248 11.19 -6.55 6.29
C LEU A 248 12.55 -7.19 6.64
N ASN A 249 13.66 -6.50 6.40
CA ASN A 249 14.99 -7.00 6.74
C ASN A 249 15.22 -7.15 8.26
N ILE A 250 14.61 -6.29 9.06
CA ILE A 250 14.85 -6.21 10.51
C ILE A 250 13.59 -6.50 11.34
N MET A 251 12.54 -7.05 10.72
CA MET A 251 11.22 -7.19 11.33
C MET A 251 11.28 -8.00 12.64
N GLU A 252 12.04 -9.09 12.65
CA GLU A 252 12.20 -9.90 13.85
C GLU A 252 12.82 -9.14 15.02
N GLU A 253 13.71 -8.20 14.72
CA GLU A 253 14.39 -7.40 15.73
C GLU A 253 13.47 -6.29 16.25
N ILE A 254 12.73 -5.64 15.36
CA ILE A 254 11.69 -4.67 15.72
C ILE A 254 10.68 -5.29 16.68
N ILE A 255 10.15 -6.48 16.37
CA ILE A 255 9.13 -7.16 17.19
C ILE A 255 9.67 -7.54 18.59
N LYS A 256 10.98 -7.76 18.71
CA LYS A 256 11.61 -8.11 20.00
C LYS A 256 11.77 -6.89 20.92
N THR A 257 11.75 -5.67 20.39
CA THR A 257 11.90 -4.43 21.19
C THR A 257 10.74 -4.23 22.18
N GLU A 258 11.02 -3.60 23.33
CA GLU A 258 9.98 -3.26 24.31
C GLU A 258 8.98 -2.26 23.73
N LYS A 259 9.45 -1.29 22.94
CA LYS A 259 8.61 -0.29 22.28
C LYS A 259 7.52 -0.91 21.39
N TYR A 260 7.80 -2.03 20.74
CA TYR A 260 6.79 -2.74 19.94
C TYR A 260 5.76 -3.45 20.82
N LYS A 261 6.22 -4.15 21.87
CA LYS A 261 5.37 -4.97 22.75
C LYS A 261 4.34 -4.18 23.54
N GLU A 262 4.60 -2.91 23.80
CA GLU A 262 3.69 -2.02 24.53
C GLU A 262 2.44 -1.62 23.73
N HIS A 263 2.36 -1.98 22.45
CA HIS A 263 1.31 -1.51 21.57
C HIS A 263 0.49 -2.65 20.95
N GLN A 264 -0.84 -2.48 20.96
CA GLN A 264 -1.76 -3.35 20.25
C GLN A 264 -1.86 -2.90 18.79
N ILE A 265 -1.46 -3.77 17.86
CA ILE A 265 -1.66 -3.51 16.43
C ILE A 265 -3.09 -3.93 16.08
N SER A 266 -3.93 -2.95 15.77
CA SER A 266 -5.14 -3.18 14.98
C SER A 266 -4.79 -2.86 13.54
N LEU A 267 -4.95 -3.83 12.65
CA LEU A 267 -4.80 -3.63 11.21
C LEU A 267 -6.18 -3.61 10.58
N ARG A 268 -6.42 -2.62 9.72
CA ARG A 268 -7.57 -2.63 8.83
C ARG A 268 -7.61 -3.90 7.99
N SER A 269 -8.74 -4.59 8.00
CA SER A 269 -8.97 -5.82 7.23
C SER A 269 -8.73 -5.58 5.74
N GLU A 270 -9.08 -4.41 5.21
CA GLU A 270 -8.93 -4.12 3.78
C GLU A 270 -7.47 -4.10 3.31
N GLN A 271 -6.51 -3.75 4.19
CA GLN A 271 -5.09 -3.82 3.87
C GLN A 271 -4.64 -5.28 3.69
N SER A 272 -5.07 -6.16 4.59
CA SER A 272 -4.78 -7.59 4.51
C SER A 272 -5.47 -8.23 3.29
N LEU A 273 -6.71 -7.84 3.03
CA LEU A 273 -7.50 -8.30 1.88
C LEU A 273 -6.87 -7.90 0.53
N LEU A 274 -6.24 -6.72 0.42
CA LEU A 274 -5.54 -6.34 -0.81
C LEU A 274 -4.37 -7.29 -1.11
N GLY A 275 -3.59 -7.66 -0.09
CA GLY A 275 -2.51 -8.65 -0.25
C GLY A 275 -3.03 -10.01 -0.72
N ILE A 276 -4.15 -10.45 -0.14
CA ILE A 276 -4.85 -11.67 -0.55
C ILE A 276 -5.31 -11.59 -2.01
N ILE A 277 -5.90 -10.46 -2.43
CA ILE A 277 -6.32 -10.25 -3.83
C ILE A 277 -5.14 -10.34 -4.78
N HIS A 278 -4.02 -9.67 -4.50
CA HIS A 278 -2.84 -9.71 -5.36
C HIS A 278 -2.28 -11.13 -5.50
N ASN A 279 -2.25 -11.89 -4.40
CA ASN A 279 -1.85 -13.29 -4.42
C ASN A 279 -2.78 -14.14 -5.31
N LEU A 280 -4.09 -13.93 -5.20
CA LEU A 280 -5.07 -14.59 -6.06
C LEU A 280 -4.89 -14.20 -7.54
N GLN A 281 -4.57 -12.94 -7.83
CA GLN A 281 -4.35 -12.48 -9.20
C GLN A 281 -3.11 -13.11 -9.85
N ILE A 282 -2.03 -13.31 -9.08
CA ILE A 282 -0.81 -13.97 -9.55
C ILE A 282 -1.06 -15.44 -9.91
N VAL A 283 -1.93 -16.13 -9.18
CA VAL A 283 -2.29 -17.52 -9.52
C VAL A 283 -3.34 -17.61 -10.65
N GLY A 284 -3.82 -16.46 -11.12
CA GLY A 284 -4.64 -16.31 -12.33
C GLY A 284 -6.14 -16.05 -12.09
N PHE A 285 -6.56 -15.75 -10.87
CA PHE A 285 -7.93 -15.27 -10.63
C PHE A 285 -8.06 -13.81 -11.02
N GLN A 286 -9.24 -13.39 -11.46
CA GLN A 286 -9.56 -11.97 -11.56
C GLN A 286 -10.52 -11.58 -10.44
N PHE A 287 -10.09 -10.67 -9.56
CA PHE A 287 -10.96 -10.11 -8.54
C PHE A 287 -12.16 -9.40 -9.16
N HIS A 288 -13.36 -9.66 -8.63
CA HIS A 288 -14.60 -8.98 -9.00
C HIS A 288 -15.06 -8.01 -7.91
N SER A 289 -15.39 -8.53 -6.72
CA SER A 289 -15.92 -7.72 -5.62
C SER A 289 -15.78 -8.41 -4.27
N PHE A 290 -15.97 -7.61 -3.22
CA PHE A 290 -16.41 -8.09 -1.91
C PHE A 290 -17.88 -7.72 -1.72
N ASN A 291 -18.66 -8.60 -1.11
CA ASN A 291 -20.03 -8.30 -0.68
C ASN A 291 -20.20 -8.68 0.80
N GLU A 292 -21.17 -8.03 1.43
CA GLU A 292 -21.63 -8.35 2.77
C GLU A 292 -23.08 -8.83 2.68
N ILE A 293 -23.33 -10.11 2.98
CA ILE A 293 -24.67 -10.70 2.94
C ILE A 293 -25.02 -11.25 4.33
N GLY A 294 -25.67 -10.41 5.13
CA GLY A 294 -26.05 -10.76 6.49
C GLY A 294 -24.82 -11.06 7.34
N ASN A 295 -24.64 -12.32 7.73
CA ASN A 295 -23.52 -12.80 8.55
C ASN A 295 -22.37 -13.44 7.73
N ILE A 296 -22.33 -13.16 6.41
CA ILE A 296 -21.39 -13.77 5.47
C ILE A 296 -20.56 -12.67 4.80
N PHE A 297 -19.25 -12.80 4.88
CA PHE A 297 -18.31 -12.06 4.06
C PHE A 297 -18.06 -12.80 2.74
N GLU A 298 -18.44 -12.22 1.61
CA GLU A 298 -18.28 -12.84 0.30
C GLU A 298 -17.11 -12.25 -0.48
N LEU A 299 -16.27 -13.12 -1.05
CA LEU A 299 -15.29 -12.78 -2.07
C LEU A 299 -15.71 -13.36 -3.42
N ASN A 300 -15.89 -12.50 -4.42
CA ASN A 300 -16.24 -12.90 -5.78
C ASN A 300 -15.01 -12.82 -6.70
N LEU A 301 -14.74 -13.92 -7.41
CA LEU A 301 -13.63 -14.05 -8.35
C LEU A 301 -14.16 -14.52 -9.70
N TYR A 302 -13.68 -13.97 -10.80
CA TYR A 302 -13.92 -14.57 -12.11
C TYR A 302 -12.98 -15.76 -12.33
N ILE A 303 -13.50 -16.78 -13.03
CA ILE A 303 -12.74 -17.97 -13.41
C ILE A 303 -11.51 -17.61 -14.26
N LYS A 304 -10.40 -18.31 -13.99
CA LYS A 304 -9.19 -18.26 -14.84
C LYS A 304 -9.51 -18.80 -16.23
N SER A 305 -9.04 -18.11 -17.27
CA SER A 305 -9.12 -18.61 -18.65
C SER A 305 -8.52 -20.02 -18.74
N ASN A 306 -9.30 -21.01 -19.20
CA ASN A 306 -8.91 -22.42 -19.43
C ASN A 306 -8.80 -23.37 -18.22
N ASN A 307 -9.22 -22.99 -17.01
CA ASN A 307 -9.19 -23.90 -15.85
C ASN A 307 -10.53 -24.58 -15.57
N ASP A 308 -10.45 -25.77 -14.95
CA ASP A 308 -11.60 -26.46 -14.37
C ASP A 308 -12.18 -25.66 -13.19
N VAL A 309 -13.51 -25.55 -13.14
CA VAL A 309 -14.25 -24.83 -12.09
C VAL A 309 -13.96 -25.45 -10.72
N LYS A 310 -13.91 -26.79 -10.67
CA LYS A 310 -13.70 -27.53 -9.41
C LYS A 310 -12.29 -27.31 -8.86
N GLU A 311 -11.25 -27.41 -9.69
CA GLU A 311 -9.89 -27.06 -9.27
C GLU A 311 -9.78 -25.60 -8.84
N SER A 312 -10.44 -24.69 -9.56
CA SER A 312 -10.43 -23.26 -9.26
C SER A 312 -11.01 -22.95 -7.88
N ILE A 313 -12.17 -23.51 -7.53
CA ILE A 313 -12.75 -23.26 -6.20
C ILE A 313 -11.87 -23.88 -5.09
N ILE A 314 -11.33 -25.09 -5.28
CA ILE A 314 -10.42 -25.72 -4.30
C ILE A 314 -9.15 -24.88 -4.09
N HIS A 315 -8.59 -24.30 -5.14
CA HIS A 315 -7.43 -23.44 -5.01
C HIS A 315 -7.81 -22.14 -4.27
N ALA A 316 -8.94 -21.54 -4.60
CA ALA A 316 -9.38 -20.31 -3.96
C ALA A 316 -9.66 -20.50 -2.45
N THR A 317 -10.09 -21.67 -1.97
CA THR A 317 -10.32 -21.90 -0.53
C THR A 317 -9.05 -21.87 0.32
N GLN A 318 -7.86 -21.99 -0.28
CA GLN A 318 -6.59 -21.96 0.46
C GLN A 318 -6.35 -20.62 1.19
N ILE A 319 -7.04 -19.55 0.81
CA ILE A 319 -6.94 -18.24 1.44
C ILE A 319 -7.95 -18.01 2.57
N PHE A 320 -8.83 -18.96 2.90
CA PHE A 320 -9.86 -18.78 3.93
C PHE A 320 -9.28 -18.36 5.28
N THR A 321 -8.16 -18.98 5.69
CA THR A 321 -7.50 -18.66 6.96
C THR A 321 -6.96 -17.24 6.97
N GLN A 322 -6.42 -16.77 5.85
CA GLN A 322 -5.92 -15.40 5.72
C GLN A 322 -7.06 -14.38 5.78
N ILE A 323 -8.19 -14.63 5.12
CA ILE A 323 -9.38 -13.78 5.25
C ILE A 323 -9.90 -13.77 6.69
N ALA A 324 -9.99 -14.93 7.34
CA ALA A 324 -10.49 -15.02 8.71
C ALA A 324 -9.62 -14.23 9.70
N ILE A 325 -8.30 -14.34 9.59
CA ILE A 325 -7.35 -13.56 10.40
C ILE A 325 -7.51 -12.06 10.10
N ALA A 326 -7.65 -11.67 8.83
CA ALA A 326 -7.84 -10.28 8.44
C ALA A 326 -9.09 -9.65 9.06
N LEU A 327 -10.20 -10.39 9.09
CA LEU A 327 -11.46 -9.95 9.69
C LEU A 327 -11.38 -9.94 11.22
N ASP A 328 -10.73 -10.92 11.86
CA ASP A 328 -10.64 -11.03 13.32
C ASP A 328 -9.71 -9.97 13.95
N ASN A 329 -8.70 -9.52 13.21
CA ASN A 329 -7.73 -8.50 13.65
C ASN A 329 -8.23 -7.06 13.49
N ASP A 330 -9.28 -6.84 12.71
CA ASP A 330 -9.88 -5.53 12.50
C ASP A 330 -10.99 -5.31 13.54
N GLU A 331 -10.77 -4.38 14.47
CA GLU A 331 -11.71 -4.10 15.57
C GLU A 331 -13.11 -3.70 15.07
N PHE A 332 -13.21 -3.12 13.86
CA PHE A 332 -14.49 -2.72 13.28
C PHE A 332 -15.20 -3.83 12.53
N GLN A 333 -14.51 -4.92 12.17
CA GLN A 333 -15.09 -6.06 11.45
C GLN A 333 -15.20 -7.32 12.31
N LYS A 334 -14.45 -7.37 13.42
CA LYS A 334 -14.49 -8.44 14.40
C LYS A 334 -15.93 -8.66 14.86
N ASP A 335 -16.34 -9.92 14.91
CA ASP A 335 -17.67 -10.36 15.33
C ASP A 335 -18.85 -9.92 14.42
N ILE A 336 -18.61 -9.19 13.32
CA ILE A 336 -19.67 -8.86 12.33
C ILE A 336 -20.05 -10.09 11.51
N PHE A 337 -19.06 -10.88 11.10
CA PHE A 337 -19.25 -12.05 10.26
C PHE A 337 -18.98 -13.34 11.02
N GLY A 338 -19.79 -14.36 10.75
CA GLY A 338 -19.60 -15.73 11.24
C GLY A 338 -19.07 -16.66 10.16
N PHE A 339 -19.21 -16.29 8.89
CA PHE A 339 -18.82 -17.12 7.75
C PHE A 339 -18.08 -16.32 6.69
N ILE A 340 -17.19 -17.02 5.98
CA ILE A 340 -16.57 -16.55 4.74
C ILE A 340 -17.10 -17.42 3.61
N GLN A 341 -17.43 -16.80 2.48
CA GLN A 341 -17.79 -17.49 1.25
C GLN A 341 -16.95 -16.97 0.08
N ILE A 342 -16.43 -17.89 -0.73
CA ILE A 342 -15.73 -17.56 -1.98
C ILE A 342 -16.58 -18.07 -3.13
N ASN A 343 -16.87 -17.20 -4.09
CA ASN A 343 -17.64 -17.50 -5.29
C ASN A 343 -16.76 -17.41 -6.53
N ILE A 344 -16.85 -18.40 -7.41
CA ILE A 344 -16.29 -18.37 -8.76
C ILE A 344 -17.39 -18.01 -9.75
N LEU A 345 -17.24 -16.87 -10.41
CA LEU A 345 -18.19 -16.30 -11.37
C LEU A 345 -17.74 -16.54 -12.82
N ASN A 346 -18.70 -16.67 -13.72
CA ASN A 346 -18.45 -16.53 -15.16
C ASN A 346 -18.49 -15.06 -15.61
N LYS A 347 -18.21 -14.81 -16.90
CA LYS A 347 -18.23 -13.44 -17.47
C LYS A 347 -19.60 -12.75 -17.45
N ASN A 348 -20.68 -13.51 -17.25
CA ASN A 348 -22.04 -13.01 -17.11
C ASN A 348 -22.45 -12.85 -15.63
N GLU A 349 -21.48 -12.88 -14.70
CA GLU A 349 -21.68 -12.75 -13.25
C GLU A 349 -22.54 -13.86 -12.62
N LYS A 350 -22.71 -14.98 -13.32
CA LYS A 350 -23.34 -16.18 -12.74
C LYS A 350 -22.31 -16.96 -11.92
N THR A 351 -22.66 -17.29 -10.69
CA THR A 351 -21.89 -18.21 -9.84
C THR A 351 -21.85 -19.60 -10.45
N LEU A 352 -20.64 -20.10 -10.72
CA LEU A 352 -20.35 -21.45 -11.20
C LEU A 352 -20.01 -22.40 -10.04
N ALA A 353 -19.35 -21.89 -9.01
CA ALA A 353 -19.07 -22.64 -7.79
C ALA A 353 -18.95 -21.69 -6.60
N SER A 354 -19.23 -22.21 -5.42
CA SER A 354 -19.01 -21.53 -4.15
C SER A 354 -18.36 -22.48 -3.14
N ALA A 355 -17.65 -21.90 -2.19
CA ALA A 355 -17.18 -22.58 -1.00
C ALA A 355 -17.43 -21.69 0.20
N LYS A 356 -17.85 -22.28 1.32
CA LYS A 356 -18.19 -21.56 2.54
C LYS A 356 -17.59 -22.24 3.76
N ILE A 357 -17.13 -21.46 4.73
CA ILE A 357 -16.60 -21.96 6.00
C ILE A 357 -16.88 -20.96 7.13
N ASP A 358 -17.02 -21.45 8.36
CA ASP A 358 -17.10 -20.59 9.54
C ASP A 358 -15.73 -19.97 9.90
N ILE A 359 -15.75 -18.72 10.32
CA ILE A 359 -14.54 -17.95 10.66
C ILE A 359 -13.81 -18.58 11.84
N LYS A 360 -14.54 -19.07 12.84
CA LYS A 360 -13.96 -19.66 14.04
C LYS A 360 -13.08 -20.87 13.72
N SER A 361 -13.52 -21.75 12.82
CA SER A 361 -12.72 -22.90 12.40
C SER A 361 -11.42 -22.49 11.72
N CYS A 362 -11.44 -21.43 10.92
CA CYS A 362 -10.23 -20.87 10.31
C CYS A 362 -9.26 -20.30 11.35
N ILE A 363 -9.78 -19.59 12.35
CA ILE A 363 -8.99 -19.06 13.47
C ILE A 363 -8.41 -20.20 14.30
N ASP A 364 -9.23 -21.18 14.68
CA ASP A 364 -8.80 -22.32 15.49
C ASP A 364 -7.70 -23.12 14.78
N TYR A 365 -7.77 -23.29 13.45
CA TYR A 365 -6.69 -23.88 12.66
C TYR A 365 -5.42 -23.02 12.70
N SER A 366 -5.54 -21.71 12.51
CA SER A 366 -4.41 -20.77 12.50
C SER A 366 -3.64 -20.74 13.82
N PHE A 367 -4.33 -21.01 14.93
CA PHE A 367 -3.75 -21.17 16.27
C PHE A 367 -3.49 -22.63 16.66
N SER A 368 -3.42 -23.55 15.69
CA SER A 368 -3.09 -24.97 15.90
C SER A 368 -4.00 -25.69 16.89
N LYS A 369 -5.28 -25.30 16.99
CA LYS A 369 -6.29 -25.97 17.82
C LYS A 369 -7.05 -27.08 17.09
N ILE A 370 -7.04 -27.06 15.75
CA ILE A 370 -7.56 -28.13 14.89
C ILE A 370 -6.56 -28.42 13.78
N GLU A 371 -6.59 -29.65 13.26
CA GLU A 371 -5.74 -30.09 12.15
C GLU A 371 -6.33 -29.70 10.79
N MET A 372 -5.48 -29.71 9.75
CA MET A 372 -5.87 -29.34 8.38
C MET A 372 -7.01 -30.22 7.84
N GLU A 373 -7.00 -31.52 8.15
CA GLU A 373 -8.04 -32.46 7.71
C GLU A 373 -9.42 -32.09 8.27
N ASP A 374 -9.47 -31.58 9.51
CA ASP A 374 -10.72 -31.18 10.15
C ASP A 374 -11.21 -29.83 9.63
N LEU A 375 -10.29 -28.93 9.27
CA LEU A 375 -10.64 -27.70 8.58
C LEU A 375 -11.29 -28.00 7.22
N ILE A 376 -10.69 -28.88 6.42
CA ILE A 376 -11.19 -29.24 5.08
C ILE A 376 -12.60 -29.83 5.15
N LYS A 377 -12.87 -30.71 6.12
CA LYS A 377 -14.21 -31.33 6.30
C LYS A 377 -15.31 -30.31 6.62
N LYS A 378 -14.95 -29.13 7.12
CA LYS A 378 -15.89 -28.05 7.46
C LYS A 378 -16.14 -27.08 6.31
N ILE A 379 -15.45 -27.24 5.18
CA ILE A 379 -15.71 -26.44 3.99
C ILE A 379 -16.93 -27.01 3.26
N GLU A 380 -17.98 -26.20 3.13
CA GLU A 380 -19.17 -26.48 2.36
C GLU A 380 -18.95 -26.06 0.91
N PHE A 381 -18.89 -27.01 -0.03
CA PHE A 381 -18.71 -26.73 -1.47
C PHE A 381 -20.03 -26.89 -2.23
N GLU A 382 -20.33 -25.95 -3.11
CA GLU A 382 -21.38 -26.06 -4.13
C GLU A 382 -20.75 -25.84 -5.51
N ILE A 383 -20.96 -26.77 -6.45
CA ILE A 383 -20.41 -26.68 -7.81
C ILE A 383 -21.56 -26.90 -8.78
N ASP A 384 -21.92 -25.87 -9.55
CA ASP A 384 -22.88 -25.99 -10.64
C ASP A 384 -22.18 -26.68 -11.82
N THR A 385 -22.42 -27.99 -11.98
CA THR A 385 -21.88 -28.79 -13.08
C THR A 385 -22.56 -28.51 -14.44
N GLY A 386 -23.34 -27.43 -14.56
CA GLY A 386 -23.97 -27.02 -15.81
C GLY A 386 -22.93 -26.75 -16.91
N LYS A 387 -23.08 -27.40 -18.07
CA LYS A 387 -22.24 -27.20 -19.27
C LYS A 387 -22.04 -25.71 -19.54
N ILE A 388 -20.77 -25.31 -19.65
CA ILE A 388 -20.29 -23.97 -20.05
C ILE A 388 -20.91 -23.56 -21.39
#